data_AF-A0A924YGC5-F1
#
_entry.id   AF-A0A924YGC5-F1
#
_cell.length_a   1.000
_cell.length_b   1.000
_cell.length_c   1.000
_cell.angle_alpha   90.00
_cell.angle_beta   90.00
_cell.angle_gamma   90.00
#
_symmetry.space_group_name_H-M   'P 1'
#
loop_
_entity.id
_entity.type
_entity.pdbx_description
1 polymer ?
#
loop_
_entity_poly.entity_id
_entity_poly.type
_entity_poly.pdbx_seq_one_letter_code
_entity_poly.pdbx_strand_id
1 'polypeptide(L)'
;INVDHSMRVMQEETFGPLVPVMRVRDADEAVQLANDNEYGLSGAIFSRDLKRAEQLATRIDSGDIAVNRTHVVFGTPDAPMGGQKHSGVGRRGGPEGLRRFVSTQTVITDRLWATPPGLALLDSFTLKALFTLRMLRRWLPFL
;
A
#
# COMPACT_ATOMS: atom_id res chain seq x y z
N ILE A 1 -13.24 19.60 31.20
CA ILE A 1 -12.48 18.75 32.17
C ILE A 1 -13.21 17.41 32.20
N ASN A 2 -12.48 16.28 32.12
CA ASN A 2 -13.00 14.91 31.92
C ASN A 2 -13.67 14.70 30.56
N VAL A 3 -12.89 14.85 29.49
CA VAL A 3 -13.36 14.52 28.14
C VAL A 3 -13.32 13.00 27.97
N ASP A 4 -14.35 12.45 27.34
CA ASP A 4 -14.45 11.04 26.96
C ASP A 4 -14.75 10.91 25.45
N HIS A 5 -14.58 9.70 24.92
CA HIS A 5 -14.67 9.40 23.49
C HIS A 5 -16.06 9.65 22.88
N SER A 6 -17.13 9.73 23.68
CA SER A 6 -18.48 10.02 23.18
C SER A 6 -18.71 11.50 22.87
N MET A 7 -17.84 12.38 23.36
CA MET A 7 -17.97 13.82 23.13
C MET A 7 -17.61 14.18 21.69
N ARG A 8 -18.42 15.04 21.05
CA ARG A 8 -18.18 15.53 19.67
C ARG A 8 -16.77 16.04 19.44
N VAL A 9 -16.20 16.71 20.44
CA VAL A 9 -14.84 17.27 20.39
C VAL A 9 -13.74 16.22 20.19
N MET A 10 -14.02 14.95 20.52
CA MET A 10 -13.12 13.81 20.31
C MET A 10 -13.29 13.14 18.94
N GLN A 11 -14.44 13.33 18.28
CA GLN A 11 -14.79 12.63 17.04
C GLN A 11 -14.79 13.53 15.81
N GLU A 12 -15.13 14.81 15.97
CA GLU A 12 -15.22 15.79 14.89
C GLU A 12 -13.95 16.65 14.85
N GLU A 13 -13.52 16.97 13.63
CA GLU A 13 -12.38 17.85 13.41
C GLU A 13 -12.68 19.28 13.86
N THR A 14 -11.88 19.79 14.81
CA THR A 14 -12.15 21.09 15.44
C THR A 14 -11.66 22.28 14.60
N PHE A 15 -10.60 22.11 13.80
CA PHE A 15 -9.93 23.14 12.98
C PHE A 15 -9.61 24.47 13.71
N GLY A 16 -9.65 24.46 15.03
CA GLY A 16 -9.52 25.62 15.88
C GLY A 16 -8.44 25.41 16.95
N PRO A 17 -8.17 26.43 17.78
CA PRO A 17 -7.16 26.38 18.84
C PRO A 17 -7.68 25.57 20.05
N LEU A 18 -8.16 24.35 19.81
CA LEU A 18 -8.73 23.47 20.80
C LEU A 18 -8.11 22.07 20.67
N VAL A 19 -7.56 21.58 21.79
CA VAL A 19 -6.93 20.26 21.89
C VAL A 19 -7.54 19.53 23.08
N PRO A 20 -8.44 18.56 22.87
CA PRO A 20 -8.97 17.76 23.96
C PRO A 20 -7.92 16.76 24.44
N VAL A 21 -7.91 16.49 25.75
CA VAL A 21 -7.03 15.49 26.36
C VAL A 21 -7.92 14.48 27.09
N MET A 22 -7.84 13.23 26.64
CA MET A 22 -8.58 12.10 27.20
C MET A 22 -7.60 11.12 27.83
N ARG A 23 -7.91 10.67 29.05
CA ARG A 23 -7.15 9.59 29.70
C ARG A 23 -7.68 8.24 29.21
N VAL A 24 -6.75 7.34 28.92
CA VAL A 24 -7.02 5.93 28.62
C VAL A 24 -6.35 5.03 29.66
N ARG A 25 -6.79 3.79 29.74
CA ARG A 25 -6.27 2.75 30.65
C ARG A 25 -4.86 2.34 30.25
N ASP A 26 -4.63 2.12 28.97
CA ASP A 26 -3.35 1.65 28.43
C ASP A 26 -3.17 2.01 26.95
N ALA A 27 -2.05 1.57 26.37
CA ALA A 27 -1.71 1.84 24.98
C ALA A 27 -2.56 1.06 23.98
N ASP A 28 -3.13 -0.09 24.36
CA ASP A 28 -3.97 -0.87 23.46
C ASP A 28 -5.34 -0.21 23.31
N GLU A 29 -5.90 0.31 24.40
CA GLU A 29 -7.08 1.17 24.34
C GLU A 29 -6.81 2.46 23.55
N ALA A 30 -5.63 3.06 23.70
CA ALA A 30 -5.25 4.24 22.91
C ALA A 30 -5.31 3.95 21.40
N VAL A 31 -4.77 2.81 20.95
CA VAL A 31 -4.81 2.39 19.54
C VAL A 31 -6.24 2.12 19.09
N GLN A 32 -7.03 1.44 19.92
CA GLN A 32 -8.43 1.15 19.60
C GLN A 32 -9.23 2.45 19.39
N LEU A 33 -9.12 3.41 20.30
CA LEU A 33 -9.83 4.69 20.21
C LEU A 33 -9.28 5.60 19.09
N ALA A 34 -7.97 5.55 18.82
CA ALA A 34 -7.38 6.25 17.68
C ALA A 34 -7.89 5.73 16.33
N ASN A 35 -8.24 4.45 16.25
CA ASN A 35 -8.82 3.85 15.04
C ASN A 35 -10.36 4.01 14.97
N ASP A 36 -11.03 4.23 16.10
CA ASP A 36 -12.48 4.44 16.20
C ASP A 36 -12.90 5.89 15.84
N ASN A 37 -12.62 6.26 14.59
CA ASN A 37 -13.13 7.48 13.95
C ASN A 37 -13.08 7.33 12.42
N GLU A 38 -13.76 8.25 11.72
CA GLU A 38 -13.88 8.25 10.26
C GLU A 38 -12.61 8.75 9.54
N TYR A 39 -11.66 9.31 10.29
CA TYR A 39 -10.47 9.98 9.77
C TYR A 39 -9.20 9.11 9.94
N GLY A 40 -8.15 9.50 9.24
CA GLY A 40 -6.88 8.77 9.22
C GLY A 40 -5.83 9.49 8.40
N LEU A 41 -5.63 10.79 8.63
CA LEU A 41 -4.66 11.59 7.87
C LEU A 41 -3.24 11.41 8.42
N SER A 42 -3.02 11.86 9.64
CA SER A 42 -1.73 11.89 10.32
C SER A 42 -1.95 11.70 11.83
N GLY A 43 -0.96 11.15 12.52
CA GLY A 43 -0.98 11.00 13.97
C GLY A 43 0.43 11.01 14.55
N ALA A 44 0.52 10.98 15.89
CA ALA A 44 1.79 10.97 16.59
C ALA A 44 1.75 10.12 17.86
N ILE A 45 2.88 9.50 18.18
CA ILE A 45 3.10 8.77 19.43
C ILE A 45 4.28 9.39 20.15
N PHE A 46 4.11 9.68 21.44
CA PHE A 46 5.18 10.18 22.30
C PHE A 46 5.56 9.12 23.34
N SER A 47 6.81 8.68 23.32
CA SER A 47 7.31 7.62 24.21
C SER A 47 8.83 7.66 24.30
N ARG A 48 9.37 7.25 25.45
CA ARG A 48 10.81 6.96 25.62
C ARG A 48 11.18 5.58 25.10
N ASP A 49 10.24 4.65 25.08
CA ASP A 49 10.40 3.32 24.49
C ASP A 49 10.06 3.41 23.00
N LEU A 50 11.10 3.57 22.18
CA LEU A 50 10.97 3.74 20.72
C LEU A 50 10.45 2.47 20.05
N LYS A 51 10.93 1.30 20.48
CA LYS A 51 10.53 0.02 19.90
C LYS A 51 9.03 -0.21 20.11
N ARG A 52 8.53 0.07 21.32
CA ARG A 52 7.11 -0.02 21.60
C ARG A 52 6.30 1.01 20.80
N ALA A 53 6.80 2.24 20.68
CA ALA A 53 6.13 3.28 19.90
C ALA A 53 6.01 2.91 18.41
N GLU A 54 7.07 2.37 17.81
CA GLU A 54 7.07 1.89 16.42
C GLU A 54 6.07 0.75 16.22
N GLN A 55 6.02 -0.21 17.15
CA GLN A 55 5.03 -1.31 17.11
C GLN A 55 3.58 -0.82 17.24
N LEU A 56 3.34 0.21 18.05
CA LEU A 56 2.01 0.83 18.18
C LEU A 56 1.67 1.64 16.92
N ALA A 57 2.62 2.35 16.34
CA ALA A 57 2.42 3.16 15.14
C ALA A 57 1.92 2.32 13.96
N THR A 58 2.42 1.08 13.79
CA THR A 58 1.98 0.18 12.71
C THR A 58 0.55 -0.34 12.88
N ARG A 59 -0.08 -0.13 14.04
CA ARG A 59 -1.44 -0.56 14.35
C ARG A 59 -2.48 0.54 14.19
N ILE A 60 -2.06 1.78 13.92
CA ILE A 60 -2.96 2.92 13.77
C ILE A 60 -3.30 3.09 12.28
N ASP A 61 -4.60 3.15 11.97
CA ASP A 61 -5.14 3.29 10.62
C ASP A 61 -5.06 4.74 10.14
N SER A 62 -3.84 5.18 9.82
CA SER A 62 -3.54 6.55 9.41
C SER A 62 -2.58 6.60 8.22
N GLY A 63 -2.60 7.70 7.49
CA GLY A 63 -1.68 7.98 6.40
C GLY A 63 -0.24 7.93 6.84
N ASP A 64 0.06 8.67 7.91
CA ASP A 64 1.36 8.69 8.55
C ASP A 64 1.25 8.75 10.08
N ILE A 65 2.27 8.22 10.75
CA ILE A 65 2.46 8.32 12.19
C ILE A 65 3.90 8.74 12.47
N ALA A 66 4.08 9.81 13.27
CA ALA A 66 5.38 10.26 13.71
C ALA A 66 5.64 9.88 15.17
N VAL A 67 6.83 9.38 15.49
CA VAL A 67 7.26 9.12 16.86
C VAL A 67 8.04 10.32 17.39
N ASN A 68 7.63 10.85 18.56
CA ASN A 68 8.22 11.98 19.26
C ASN A 68 8.27 13.30 18.46
N ARG A 69 7.45 13.42 17.43
CA ARG A 69 7.32 14.59 16.55
C ARG A 69 5.88 14.71 16.05
N THR A 70 5.49 15.88 15.58
CA THR A 70 4.23 16.12 14.88
C THR A 70 4.52 16.80 13.55
N HIS A 71 3.68 16.55 12.53
CA HIS A 71 3.72 17.20 11.21
C HIS A 71 5.06 17.14 10.44
N VAL A 72 6.01 16.29 10.84
CA VAL A 72 7.33 16.21 10.16
C VAL A 72 7.24 15.68 8.73
N VAL A 73 6.28 14.80 8.44
CA VAL A 73 6.07 14.25 7.09
C VAL A 73 5.66 15.35 6.11
N PHE A 74 4.93 16.37 6.57
CA PHE A 74 4.58 17.52 5.74
C PHE A 74 5.80 18.24 5.17
N GLY A 75 6.87 18.35 5.98
CA GLY A 75 8.13 19.00 5.60
C GLY A 75 9.16 18.05 4.98
N THR A 76 8.80 16.81 4.69
CA THR A 76 9.72 15.79 4.14
C THR A 76 9.26 15.41 2.73
N PRO A 77 9.73 16.09 1.66
CA PRO A 77 9.20 15.92 0.30
C PRO A 77 9.30 14.49 -0.24
N ASP A 78 10.31 13.73 0.20
CA ASP A 78 10.53 12.35 -0.23
C ASP A 78 9.65 11.33 0.50
N ALA A 79 9.00 11.73 1.60
CA ALA A 79 8.13 10.85 2.36
C ALA A 79 6.69 10.87 1.77
N PRO A 80 6.10 9.70 1.47
CA PRO A 80 4.74 9.63 0.93
C PRO A 80 3.71 9.97 2.01
N MET A 81 3.03 11.10 1.85
CA MET A 81 1.99 11.61 2.76
C MET A 81 0.61 11.51 2.11
N GLY A 82 -0.41 11.12 2.86
CA GLY A 82 -1.79 11.08 2.37
C GLY A 82 -2.62 10.16 3.23
N GLY A 83 -3.91 10.46 3.37
CA GLY A 83 -4.76 9.82 4.36
C GLY A 83 -5.21 8.40 4.02
N GLN A 84 -5.93 7.85 4.99
CA GLN A 84 -6.78 6.66 4.88
C GLN A 84 -8.23 7.05 5.22
N LYS A 85 -9.17 6.10 5.05
CA LYS A 85 -10.60 6.30 5.35
C LYS A 85 -11.17 7.54 4.64
N HIS A 86 -11.89 8.40 5.36
CA HIS A 86 -12.43 9.65 4.80
C HIS A 86 -11.39 10.77 4.68
N SER A 87 -10.14 10.57 5.12
CA SER A 87 -9.04 11.54 4.93
C SER A 87 -8.43 11.52 3.52
N GLY A 88 -8.98 10.71 2.61
CA GLY A 88 -8.65 10.73 1.19
C GLY A 88 -7.90 9.48 0.71
N VAL A 89 -7.55 9.48 -0.58
CA VAL A 89 -6.91 8.34 -1.26
C VAL A 89 -5.64 8.75 -2.00
N GLY A 90 -4.69 7.81 -2.06
CA GLY A 90 -3.36 7.99 -2.67
C GLY A 90 -2.42 8.83 -1.81
N ARG A 91 -1.23 9.12 -2.34
CA ARG A 91 -0.16 9.81 -1.61
C ARG A 91 0.38 11.00 -2.42
N ARG A 92 0.96 11.99 -1.73
CA ARG A 92 1.80 13.07 -2.24
C ARG A 92 3.21 12.89 -1.70
N GLY A 93 4.20 13.50 -2.34
CA GLY A 93 5.60 13.30 -1.95
C GLY A 93 6.13 11.93 -2.35
N GLY A 94 7.45 11.83 -2.41
CA GLY A 94 8.16 10.64 -2.87
C GLY A 94 7.81 10.19 -4.30
N PRO A 95 8.31 9.02 -4.70
CA PRO A 95 7.94 8.38 -5.97
C PRO A 95 6.44 8.11 -6.09
N GLU A 96 5.74 7.85 -4.99
CA GLU A 96 4.29 7.57 -4.95
C GLU A 96 3.48 8.79 -5.41
N GLY A 97 3.87 9.99 -4.97
CA GLY A 97 3.23 11.23 -5.39
C GLY A 97 3.43 11.52 -6.88
N LEU A 98 4.65 11.31 -7.39
CA LEU A 98 4.96 11.50 -8.81
C LEU A 98 4.18 10.54 -9.71
N ARG A 99 4.02 9.28 -9.30
CA ARG A 99 3.29 8.25 -10.05
C ARG A 99 1.83 8.63 -10.33
N ARG A 100 1.24 9.54 -9.56
CA ARG A 100 -0.14 10.03 -9.76
C ARG A 100 -0.28 10.98 -10.96
N PHE A 101 0.82 11.58 -11.41
CA PHE A 101 0.84 12.52 -12.52
C PHE A 101 1.34 11.90 -13.83
N VAL A 102 1.54 10.58 -13.87
CA VAL A 102 1.97 9.83 -15.06
C VAL A 102 0.97 8.71 -15.36
N SER A 103 0.94 8.27 -16.62
CA SER A 103 0.13 7.12 -17.05
C SER A 103 1.04 5.91 -17.28
N THR A 104 0.66 4.75 -16.74
CA THR A 104 1.40 3.50 -16.95
C THR A 104 0.95 2.86 -18.27
N GLN A 105 1.90 2.60 -19.17
CA GLN A 105 1.66 1.87 -20.42
C GLN A 105 2.32 0.50 -20.35
N THR A 106 1.53 -0.56 -20.57
CA THR A 106 2.06 -1.92 -20.76
C THR A 106 2.24 -2.19 -22.24
N VAL A 107 3.44 -2.60 -22.65
CA VAL A 107 3.76 -2.99 -24.04
C VAL A 107 4.16 -4.46 -24.05
N ILE A 108 3.41 -5.27 -24.81
CA ILE A 108 3.69 -6.69 -25.01
C ILE A 108 4.15 -6.87 -26.45
N THR A 109 5.30 -7.50 -26.64
CA THR A 109 5.82 -7.83 -27.97
C THR A 109 5.90 -9.33 -28.13
N ASP A 110 5.08 -9.87 -29.02
CA ASP A 110 5.21 -11.26 -29.45
C ASP A 110 6.41 -11.41 -30.39
N ARG A 111 7.40 -12.19 -29.98
CA ARG A 111 8.59 -12.50 -30.80
C ARG A 111 8.37 -13.72 -31.71
N LEU A 112 7.25 -14.41 -31.56
CA LEU A 112 6.88 -15.61 -32.29
C LEU A 112 5.82 -15.33 -33.36
N TRP A 113 5.73 -14.10 -33.87
CA TRP A 113 4.68 -13.63 -34.80
C TRP A 113 4.50 -14.46 -36.09
N ALA A 114 5.52 -15.19 -36.52
CA ALA A 114 5.46 -16.09 -37.68
C ALA A 114 5.08 -17.54 -37.31
N THR A 115 4.89 -17.82 -36.02
CA THR A 115 4.55 -19.14 -35.48
C THR A 115 3.03 -19.25 -35.42
N PRO A 116 2.42 -20.27 -36.04
CA PRO A 116 0.98 -20.47 -35.95
C PRO A 116 0.53 -20.51 -34.47
N PRO A 117 -0.65 -19.96 -34.11
CA PRO A 117 -1.10 -19.83 -32.72
C PRO A 117 -1.04 -21.13 -31.91
N GLY A 118 -1.27 -22.27 -32.57
CA GLY A 118 -1.20 -23.59 -31.95
C GLY A 118 0.23 -24.07 -31.61
N LEU A 119 1.26 -23.58 -32.31
CA LEU A 119 2.67 -23.93 -32.06
C LEU A 119 3.31 -23.04 -30.99
N ALA A 120 2.79 -21.83 -30.75
CA ALA A 120 3.24 -20.94 -29.68
C ALA A 120 2.81 -21.40 -28.27
N LEU A 121 1.77 -22.23 -28.18
CA LEU A 121 1.28 -22.86 -26.95
C LEU A 121 1.97 -24.20 -26.63
N LEU A 122 2.68 -24.77 -27.59
CA LEU A 122 3.40 -26.03 -27.40
C LEU A 122 4.73 -25.74 -26.74
N ASP A 123 5.03 -26.49 -25.68
CA ASP A 123 6.32 -26.39 -25.02
C ASP A 123 7.46 -26.75 -26.00
N SER A 124 8.67 -26.27 -25.68
CA SER A 124 9.85 -26.52 -26.51
C SER A 124 10.15 -28.00 -26.72
N PHE A 125 9.67 -28.88 -25.83
CA PHE A 125 9.79 -30.32 -25.92
C PHE A 125 8.87 -30.91 -26.99
N THR A 126 7.60 -30.50 -27.02
CA THR A 126 6.59 -30.97 -27.99
C THR A 126 6.95 -30.54 -29.41
N LEU A 127 7.47 -29.31 -29.57
CA LEU A 127 8.00 -28.85 -30.86
C LEU A 127 9.13 -29.74 -31.36
N LYS A 128 10.13 -30.02 -30.51
CA LYS A 128 11.25 -30.91 -30.86
C LYS A 128 10.75 -32.32 -31.20
N ALA A 129 9.82 -32.87 -30.42
CA ALA A 129 9.25 -34.19 -30.66
C ALA A 129 8.54 -34.28 -32.02
N LEU A 130 7.71 -33.29 -32.37
CA LEU A 130 7.04 -33.20 -33.68
C LEU A 130 8.03 -33.11 -34.85
N PHE A 131 9.09 -32.30 -34.73
CA PHE A 131 10.13 -32.22 -35.75
C PHE A 131 10.89 -33.55 -35.92
N THR A 132 11.17 -34.23 -34.80
CA THR A 132 11.87 -35.53 -34.80
C THR A 132 11.00 -36.62 -35.44
N LEU A 133 9.71 -36.66 -35.09
CA LEU A 133 8.73 -37.56 -35.71
C LEU A 133 8.60 -37.30 -37.22
N ARG A 134 8.52 -36.02 -37.64
CA ARG A 134 8.48 -35.65 -39.06
C ARG A 134 9.74 -36.10 -39.81
N MET A 135 10.90 -36.04 -39.17
CA MET A 135 12.16 -36.51 -39.74
C MET A 135 12.20 -38.05 -39.85
N LEU A 136 11.75 -38.77 -38.82
CA LEU A 136 11.72 -40.24 -38.79
C LEU A 136 10.71 -40.82 -39.79
N ARG A 137 9.56 -40.18 -39.99
CA ARG A 137 8.55 -40.56 -40.99
C ARG A 137 9.09 -40.57 -42.43
N ARG A 138 10.18 -39.83 -42.70
CA ARG A 138 10.87 -39.86 -44.00
C ARG A 138 11.64 -41.17 -44.24
N TRP A 139 11.95 -41.91 -43.18
CA TRP A 139 12.73 -43.15 -43.22
C TRP A 139 11.91 -44.40 -42.84
N LEU A 140 10.79 -44.21 -42.13
CA LEU A 140 9.89 -45.27 -41.70
C LEU A 140 8.45 -44.86 -42.07
N PRO A 141 7.95 -45.21 -43.28
CA PRO A 141 6.70 -44.66 -43.83
C PRO A 141 5.41 -45.14 -43.14
N PHE A 142 5.52 -46.07 -42.20
CA PHE A 142 4.41 -46.66 -41.42
C PHE A 142 4.23 -46.03 -40.02
N LEU A 143 5.02 -45.01 -39.69
CA LEU A 143 4.84 -44.08 -38.55
C LEU A 143 4.39 -42.71 -39.07
#